data_AF-A0A0Q7DDU4-F1
#
_entry.id   AF-A0A0Q7DDU4-F1
#
_cell.length_a   1.000
_cell.length_b   1.000
_cell.length_c   1.000
_cell.angle_alpha   90.00
_cell.angle_beta   90.00
_cell.angle_gamma   90.00
#
_symmetry.space_group_name_H-M   'P 1'
#
loop_
_entity.id
_entity.type
_entity.pdbx_description
1 polymer ?
#
loop_
_entity_poly.entity_id
_entity_poly.type
_entity_poly.pdbx_seq_one_letter_code
_entity_poly.pdbx_strand_id
1 'polypeptide(L)'
;MLLDVGITPTGKDRSDGIWMLGTDILTPSTSSKTYYFWGVSRAYALDDPKAGEAWIAAIDGAFSGQDKPMLEAQQRVIGNRDFWSMKPVLISADAGAVRARRKLAAMIEAERPKTCEPTPTAAYPS
;
A
#
# COMPACT_ATOMS: atom_id res chain seq x y z
N MET A 1 3.51 3.78 -1.81
CA MET A 1 4.22 3.12 -2.93
C MET A 1 4.46 4.17 -4.00
N LEU A 2 5.63 4.16 -4.63
CA LEU A 2 5.92 4.96 -5.83
C LEU A 2 5.71 4.05 -7.05
N LEU A 3 4.85 4.45 -7.96
CA LEU A 3 4.57 3.74 -9.21
C LEU A 3 5.17 4.50 -10.38
N ASP A 4 6.19 3.93 -11.02
CA ASP A 4 6.79 4.47 -12.25
C ASP A 4 6.03 3.93 -13.47
N VAL A 5 5.35 4.81 -14.20
CA VAL A 5 4.53 4.46 -15.36
C VAL A 5 5.07 5.18 -16.59
N GLY A 6 5.30 4.41 -17.65
CA GLY A 6 5.64 4.91 -18.98
C GLY A 6 4.62 4.44 -20.01
N ILE A 7 4.23 5.33 -20.91
CA ILE A 7 3.32 5.05 -22.03
C ILE A 7 4.05 5.42 -23.32
N THR A 8 4.26 4.44 -24.20
CA THR A 8 4.88 4.65 -25.52
C THR A 8 4.06 3.92 -26.60
N PRO A 9 3.91 4.50 -27.81
CA PRO A 9 3.31 3.78 -28.93
C PRO A 9 4.07 2.50 -29.27
N THR A 10 3.35 1.49 -29.76
CA THR A 10 3.94 0.22 -30.17
C THR A 10 5.03 0.44 -31.24
N GLY A 11 6.20 -0.17 -31.03
CA GLY A 11 7.33 -0.11 -31.96
C GLY A 11 8.21 1.15 -31.86
N LYS A 12 7.95 2.03 -30.89
CA LYS A 12 8.81 3.19 -30.58
C LYS A 12 9.75 2.89 -29.41
N ASP A 13 10.81 3.70 -29.28
CA ASP A 13 11.67 3.60 -28.11
C ASP A 13 10.92 4.06 -26.86
N ARG A 14 11.34 3.57 -25.69
CA ARG A 14 10.79 4.00 -24.42
C ARG A 14 11.08 5.49 -24.17
N SER A 15 12.22 6.01 -24.64
CA SER A 15 12.59 7.42 -24.55
C SER A 15 11.62 8.36 -25.26
N ASP A 16 10.91 7.85 -26.27
CA ASP A 16 9.92 8.62 -27.05
C ASP A 16 8.56 8.68 -26.35
N GLY A 17 8.39 7.93 -25.26
CA GLY A 17 7.16 7.85 -24.49
C GLY A 17 7.00 9.01 -23.49
N ILE A 18 5.80 9.07 -22.91
CA ILE A 18 5.49 9.94 -21.78
C ILE A 18 5.60 9.17 -20.46
N TRP A 19 5.86 9.92 -19.40
CA TRP A 19 6.18 9.35 -18.10
C TRP A 19 5.44 10.07 -16.99
N MET A 20 5.11 9.30 -15.97
CA MET A 20 4.44 9.79 -14.77
C MET A 20 4.82 8.93 -13.57
N LEU A 21 4.72 9.54 -12.40
CA LEU A 21 4.85 8.89 -11.12
C LEU A 21 3.49 8.90 -10.42
N GLY A 22 2.97 7.72 -10.14
CA GLY A 22 1.83 7.51 -9.25
C GLY A 22 2.31 7.41 -7.79
N THR A 23 1.57 8.01 -6.88
CA THR A 23 1.82 7.91 -5.44
C THR A 23 0.59 7.33 -4.76
N ASP A 24 0.79 6.27 -3.98
CA ASP A 24 -0.29 5.59 -3.23
C ASP A 24 0.12 5.44 -1.77
N ILE A 25 -0.51 6.20 -0.87
CA ILE A 25 -0.19 6.23 0.57
C ILE A 25 -1.43 5.86 1.37
N LEU A 26 -1.27 4.88 2.25
CA LEU A 26 -2.34 4.32 3.08
C LEU A 26 -2.06 4.61 4.54
N THR A 27 -3.04 5.21 5.23
CA THR A 27 -2.96 5.50 6.67
C THR A 27 -4.15 4.88 7.39
N PRO A 28 -3.94 3.88 8.27
CA PRO A 28 -5.01 3.32 9.08
C PRO A 28 -5.70 4.40 9.92
N SER A 29 -7.04 4.38 9.97
CA SER A 29 -7.86 5.26 10.80
C SER A 29 -8.50 4.48 11.95
N THR A 30 -8.99 3.28 11.66
CA THR A 30 -9.46 2.31 12.64
C THR A 30 -8.95 0.92 12.26
N SER A 31 -9.34 -0.12 13.01
CA SER A 31 -9.03 -1.51 12.65
C SER A 31 -9.58 -1.96 11.29
N SER A 32 -10.60 -1.27 10.75
CA SER A 32 -11.28 -1.65 9.50
C SER A 32 -11.46 -0.49 8.51
N LYS A 33 -10.86 0.67 8.79
CA LYS A 33 -10.91 1.85 7.90
C LYS A 33 -9.52 2.40 7.69
N THR A 34 -9.22 2.76 6.44
CA THR A 34 -7.93 3.31 6.01
C THR A 34 -8.18 4.53 5.14
N TYR A 35 -7.44 5.61 5.39
CA TYR A 35 -7.36 6.73 4.47
C TYR A 35 -6.44 6.37 3.31
N TYR A 36 -6.86 6.71 2.10
CA TYR A 36 -6.09 6.52 0.89
C TYR A 36 -5.78 7.88 0.27
N PHE A 37 -4.51 8.24 0.29
CA PHE A 37 -3.98 9.44 -0.33
C PHE A 37 -3.28 9.03 -1.62
N TRP A 38 -3.76 9.54 -2.74
CA TRP A 38 -3.18 9.27 -4.05
C TRP A 38 -2.75 10.56 -4.73
N GLY A 39 -1.82 10.43 -5.68
CA GLY A 39 -1.32 11.56 -6.45
C GLY A 39 -0.66 11.13 -7.73
N VAL A 40 -0.56 12.07 -8.66
CA VAL A 40 0.09 11.90 -9.95
C VAL A 40 1.05 13.04 -10.20
N SER A 41 2.30 12.71 -10.52
CA SER A 41 3.31 13.65 -11.00
C SER A 41 3.63 13.32 -12.45
N ARG A 42 3.25 14.19 -13.38
CA ARG A 42 3.46 13.99 -14.82
C ARG A 42 4.64 14.80 -15.33
N ALA A 43 5.37 14.28 -16.31
CA ALA A 43 6.47 14.97 -16.98
C ALA A 43 6.07 15.62 -18.32
N TYR A 44 4.77 15.67 -18.64
CA TYR A 44 4.25 16.14 -19.92
C TYR A 44 2.99 17.00 -19.73
N ALA A 45 2.66 17.80 -20.75
CA ALA A 45 1.46 18.65 -20.78
C ALA A 45 1.26 19.44 -19.46
N LEU A 46 2.33 20.10 -19.01
CA LEU A 46 2.37 20.77 -17.70
C LEU A 46 1.42 21.98 -17.67
N ASP A 47 1.34 22.72 -18.78
CA ASP A 47 0.50 23.91 -18.92
C ASP A 47 -0.93 23.58 -19.39
N ASP A 48 -1.25 22.30 -19.60
CA ASP A 48 -2.59 21.86 -20.01
C ASP A 48 -3.39 21.36 -18.79
N PRO A 49 -4.41 22.11 -18.33
CA PRO A 49 -5.26 21.66 -17.23
C PRO A 49 -6.06 20.40 -17.57
N LYS A 50 -6.41 20.19 -18.85
CA LYS A 50 -7.22 19.03 -19.27
C LYS A 50 -6.46 17.71 -19.08
N ALA A 51 -5.13 17.74 -19.22
CA ALA A 51 -4.29 16.57 -18.93
C ALA A 51 -4.39 16.17 -17.44
N GLY A 52 -4.46 17.15 -16.53
CA GLY A 52 -4.67 16.91 -15.10
C GLY A 52 -6.07 16.34 -14.81
N GLU A 53 -7.11 16.96 -15.38
CA GLU A 53 -8.50 16.51 -15.24
C GLU A 53 -8.70 15.07 -15.73
N ALA A 54 -8.09 14.72 -16.87
CA ALA A 54 -8.14 13.36 -17.41
C ALA A 54 -7.53 12.33 -16.45
N TRP A 55 -6.39 12.64 -15.81
CA TRP A 55 -5.79 11.76 -14.81
C TRP A 55 -6.63 11.63 -13.55
N ILE A 56 -7.21 12.73 -13.08
CA ILE A 56 -8.11 12.69 -11.91
C ILE A 56 -9.28 11.75 -12.19
N ALA A 57 -9.93 11.90 -13.35
CA ALA A 57 -11.04 11.05 -13.76
C ALA A 57 -10.61 9.58 -13.93
N ALA A 58 -9.44 9.32 -14.51
CA ALA A 58 -8.93 7.97 -14.70
C ALA A 58 -8.65 7.26 -13.36
N ILE A 59 -7.99 7.94 -12.42
CA ILE A 59 -7.64 7.36 -11.11
C ILE A 59 -8.91 7.17 -10.26
N ASP A 60 -9.84 8.13 -10.26
CA ASP A 60 -11.12 7.96 -9.57
C ASP A 60 -11.92 6.78 -10.15
N GLY A 61 -12.01 6.68 -11.48
CA GLY A 61 -12.68 5.57 -12.14
C GLY A 61 -12.07 4.20 -11.81
N ALA A 62 -10.74 4.11 -11.78
CA ALA A 62 -10.04 2.89 -11.40
C ALA A 62 -10.30 2.53 -9.92
N PHE A 63 -10.07 3.47 -9.01
CA PHE A 63 -10.18 3.17 -7.59
C PHE A 63 -11.63 3.01 -7.13
N SER A 64 -12.48 4.00 -7.38
CA SER A 64 -13.88 4.02 -6.93
C SER A 64 -14.71 2.97 -7.65
N GLY A 65 -14.42 2.71 -8.93
CA GLY A 65 -15.16 1.76 -9.76
C GLY A 65 -14.69 0.31 -9.67
N GLN A 66 -13.41 0.06 -9.36
CA GLN A 66 -12.82 -1.28 -9.49
C GLN A 66 -12.20 -1.75 -8.16
N ASP A 67 -11.20 -1.03 -7.66
CA ASP A 67 -10.41 -1.48 -6.51
C ASP A 67 -11.22 -1.46 -5.21
N LYS A 68 -11.89 -0.36 -4.91
CA LYS A 68 -12.63 -0.17 -3.66
C LYS A 68 -13.74 -1.23 -3.47
N PRO A 69 -14.62 -1.51 -4.45
CA PRO A 69 -15.61 -2.57 -4.32
C PRO A 69 -14.99 -3.94 -4.06
N MET A 70 -13.87 -4.25 -4.72
CA MET A 70 -13.14 -5.51 -4.53
C MET A 70 -12.57 -5.63 -3.12
N LEU A 71 -11.89 -4.59 -2.63
CA LEU A 71 -11.31 -4.55 -1.29
C LEU A 71 -12.38 -4.66 -0.20
N GLU A 72 -13.50 -3.94 -0.35
CA GLU A 72 -14.61 -4.02 0.61
C GLU A 72 -15.28 -5.40 0.61
N ALA A 73 -15.42 -6.04 -0.57
CA ALA A 73 -15.92 -7.41 -0.67
C ALA A 73 -14.98 -8.40 0.02
N GLN A 74 -13.67 -8.29 -0.20
CA GLN A 74 -12.67 -9.11 0.48
C GLN A 74 -12.74 -8.90 1.99
N GLN A 75 -12.80 -7.65 2.48
CA GLN A 75 -12.89 -7.35 3.91
C GLN A 75 -14.15 -7.95 4.57
N ARG A 76 -15.30 -7.94 3.87
CA ARG A 76 -16.54 -8.59 4.35
C ARG A 76 -16.37 -10.10 4.51
N VAL A 77 -15.68 -10.75 3.57
CA VAL A 77 -15.44 -12.20 3.62
C VAL A 77 -14.39 -12.56 4.67
N ILE A 78 -13.28 -11.81 4.73
CA ILE A 78 -12.19 -12.06 5.68
C ILE A 78 -12.66 -11.80 7.12
N GLY A 79 -13.42 -10.73 7.34
CA GLY A 79 -13.86 -10.30 8.66
C GLY A 79 -12.66 -9.90 9.54
N ASN A 80 -12.64 -10.38 10.77
CA ASN A 80 -11.57 -10.10 11.75
C ASN A 80 -10.52 -11.23 11.82
N ARG A 81 -10.51 -12.15 10.86
CA ARG A 81 -9.59 -13.30 10.88
C ARG A 81 -8.18 -12.87 10.53
N ASP A 82 -7.20 -13.52 11.14
CA ASP A 82 -5.80 -13.36 10.76
C ASP A 82 -5.58 -13.88 9.33
N PHE A 83 -4.83 -13.12 8.53
CA PHE A 83 -4.58 -13.43 7.12
C PHE A 83 -3.95 -14.82 6.93
N TRP A 84 -2.96 -15.17 7.75
CA TRP A 84 -2.22 -16.43 7.60
C TRP A 84 -3.02 -17.63 8.13
N SER A 85 -3.89 -17.41 9.12
CA SER A 85 -4.81 -18.45 9.60
C SER A 85 -5.74 -18.98 8.50
N MET A 86 -6.04 -18.17 7.48
CA MET A 86 -6.88 -18.53 6.35
C MET A 86 -6.17 -19.38 5.27
N LYS A 87 -4.85 -19.58 5.38
CA LYS A 87 -4.04 -20.36 4.43
C LYS A 87 -4.26 -19.92 2.96
N PRO A 88 -3.95 -18.66 2.62
CA PRO A 88 -4.17 -18.13 1.27
C PRO A 88 -3.36 -18.92 0.24
N VAL A 89 -3.98 -19.21 -0.91
CA VAL A 89 -3.29 -19.80 -2.06
C VAL A 89 -2.53 -18.69 -2.77
N LEU A 90 -1.20 -18.67 -2.61
CA LEU A 90 -0.34 -17.64 -3.16
C LEU A 90 0.10 -17.99 -4.59
N ILE A 91 0.14 -16.97 -5.45
CA ILE A 91 0.70 -17.06 -6.81
C ILE A 91 1.97 -16.20 -6.93
N SER A 92 2.67 -16.30 -8.07
CA SER A 92 3.93 -15.58 -8.30
C SER A 92 3.79 -14.06 -8.17
N ALA A 93 2.64 -13.51 -8.58
CA ALA A 93 2.33 -12.09 -8.46
C ALA A 93 2.30 -11.58 -6.99
N ASP A 94 2.04 -12.47 -6.02
CA ASP A 94 1.88 -12.08 -4.61
C ASP A 94 3.21 -11.86 -3.88
N ALA A 95 4.34 -12.18 -4.51
CA ALA A 95 5.66 -12.12 -3.86
C ALA A 95 5.98 -10.72 -3.29
N GLY A 96 5.52 -9.66 -3.94
CA GLY A 96 5.65 -8.29 -3.43
C GLY A 96 4.85 -8.07 -2.14
N ALA A 97 3.56 -8.41 -2.16
CA ALA A 97 2.66 -8.25 -1.02
C ALA A 97 3.09 -9.08 0.20
N VAL A 98 3.52 -10.33 -0.01
CA VAL A 98 4.03 -11.19 1.07
C VAL A 98 5.26 -10.60 1.74
N ARG A 99 6.21 -10.05 0.96
CA ARG A 99 7.39 -9.38 1.52
C ARG A 99 7.02 -8.14 2.32
N ALA A 100 6.10 -7.32 1.81
CA ALA A 100 5.60 -6.15 2.53
C ALA A 100 4.94 -6.53 3.87
N ARG A 101 4.09 -7.56 3.89
CA ARG A 101 3.46 -8.07 5.12
C ARG A 101 4.47 -8.52 6.16
N ARG A 102 5.51 -9.26 5.75
CA ARG A 102 6.58 -9.70 6.66
C ARG A 102 7.35 -8.53 7.26
N LYS A 103 7.65 -7.51 6.46
CA LYS A 103 8.31 -6.29 6.95
C LYS A 103 7.44 -5.51 7.91
N LEU A 104 6.16 -5.35 7.60
CA LEU A 104 5.20 -4.70 8.50
C LEU A 104 5.09 -5.44 9.84
N ALA A 105 4.98 -6.78 9.82
CA ALA A 105 4.94 -7.58 11.04
C ALA A 105 6.21 -7.40 11.89
N ALA A 106 7.39 -7.35 11.27
CA ALA A 106 8.65 -7.11 11.98
C ALA A 106 8.72 -5.71 12.61
N MET A 107 8.19 -4.67 11.94
CA MET A 107 8.12 -3.31 12.50
C MET A 107 7.16 -3.26 13.70
N ILE A 108 5.98 -3.87 13.58
CA ILE A 108 5.01 -3.97 14.68
C ILE A 108 5.62 -4.70 15.89
N GLU A 109 6.36 -5.78 15.66
CA GLU A 109 7.05 -6.50 16.75
C GLU A 109 8.11 -5.63 17.42
N ALA A 110 8.89 -4.87 16.63
CA ALA A 110 9.91 -3.97 17.17
C ALA A 110 9.34 -2.82 18.00
N GLU A 111 8.10 -2.40 17.74
CA GLU A 111 7.37 -1.38 18.51
C GLU A 111 6.80 -1.92 19.83
N ARG A 112 6.74 -3.26 20.02
CA ARG A 112 6.23 -3.83 21.27
C ARG A 112 7.15 -3.45 22.43
N PRO A 113 6.59 -3.06 23.59
CA PRO A 113 7.40 -2.76 24.75
C PRO A 113 8.20 -4.00 25.12
N LYS A 114 9.53 -3.86 25.16
CA LYS A 114 10.38 -4.87 25.75
C LYS A 114 9.98 -4.95 27.22
N THR A 115 9.44 -6.09 27.64
CA THR A 115 9.17 -6.33 29.06
C THR A 115 10.46 -6.07 29.83
N CYS A 116 10.44 -5.05 30.69
CA CYS A 116 11.52 -4.80 31.63
C CYS A 116 11.58 -6.04 32.53
N GLU A 117 12.70 -6.77 32.51
CA GLU A 117 12.90 -7.85 33.46
C GLU A 117 12.82 -7.27 34.88
N PRO A 118 12.11 -7.92 35.81
CA PRO A 118 12.08 -7.47 37.19
C PRO A 118 13.51 -7.42 37.73
N THR A 119 13.96 -6.23 38.14
CA THR A 119 15.23 -6.03 38.83
C THR A 119 15.32 -7.05 39.97
N PRO A 120 16.38 -7.88 40.06
CA PRO A 120 16.55 -8.80 41.16
C PRO A 120 16.49 -8.03 42.47
N THR A 121 15.54 -8.39 43.35
CA THR A 121 15.43 -7.81 44.68
C THR A 121 16.74 -8.10 45.42
N ALA A 122 17.57 -7.07 45.60
CA ALA A 122 18.76 -7.17 46.42
C ALA A 122 18.31 -7.56 47.84
N ALA A 123 18.69 -8.75 48.28
CA ALA A 123 18.50 -9.18 49.66
C ALA A 123 19.34 -8.25 50.55
N TYR A 124 18.67 -7.46 51.38
CA TYR A 124 19.36 -6.69 52.43
C TYR A 124 19.88 -7.69 53.47
N PRO A 125 21.19 -7.70 53.79
CA PRO A 125 21.69 -8.46 54.92
C PRO A 125 21.17 -7.86 56.22
N SER A 126 20.79 -8.75 57.14
CA SER A 126 20.23 -8.50 58.47
C SER A 126 21.16 -7.69 59.38
#